data_AF-E3SC61-F1
#
_entry.id   AF-E3SC61-F1
#
_cell.length_a   1.000
_cell.length_b   1.000
_cell.length_c   1.000
_cell.angle_alpha   90.00
_cell.angle_beta   90.00
_cell.angle_gamma   90.00
#
_symmetry.space_group_name_H-M   'P 1'
#
loop_
_entity.id
_entity.type
_entity.pdbx_description
1 polymer ?
#
loop_
_entity_poly.entity_id
_entity_poly.type
_entity_poly.pdbx_seq_one_letter_code
_entity_poly.pdbx_strand_id
1 'polypeptide(L)'
;KFEHARCGSLGFLPKKRAKRMRGKVKSFPKDDRTQKPHLTAFMGFKAGMTHILREVDKPGSKLHKKETCEAVTIIEVPAMVVVGVTGYAKTTGGLKTIGTVWAKHLNDEVKRRFYKNWYKSKKKAFTKYAKKVENDKELQESLERLKKYSSVIRILAHTQVRKVPNLKQKKAHLMEIQVNGGEVPAKVDFAYDLFEKAVNVDAIFAQNEMIDIIGVTKGKGYQGV
;
A
#
# COMPACT_ATOMS: atom_id res chain seq x y z
N LYS A 1 -43.67 22.36 -3.87
CA LYS A 1 -45.00 21.68 -3.90
C LYS A 1 -44.90 20.20 -3.49
N PHE A 2 -43.80 19.50 -3.77
CA PHE A 2 -43.54 18.15 -3.22
C PHE A 2 -42.08 18.02 -2.76
N GLU A 3 -41.84 17.14 -1.79
CA GLU A 3 -40.49 16.81 -1.32
C GLU A 3 -39.78 15.87 -2.31
N HIS A 4 -38.47 16.06 -2.49
CA HIS A 4 -37.63 15.14 -3.24
C HIS A 4 -36.29 14.95 -2.53
N ALA A 5 -35.69 13.78 -2.68
CA ALA A 5 -34.35 13.52 -2.16
C ALA A 5 -33.31 14.38 -2.89
N ARG A 6 -32.27 14.81 -2.18
CA ARG A 6 -31.20 15.63 -2.74
C ARG A 6 -30.50 14.95 -3.93
N CYS A 7 -30.23 15.71 -4.98
CA CYS A 7 -29.44 15.30 -6.15
C CYS A 7 -27.93 15.20 -5.85
N GLY A 8 -27.54 14.19 -5.08
CA GLY A 8 -26.15 13.82 -4.82
C GLY A 8 -25.68 14.08 -3.39
N SER A 9 -24.59 13.42 -3.03
CA SER A 9 -24.02 13.47 -1.68
C SER A 9 -23.00 14.61 -1.52
N LEU A 10 -23.15 15.39 -0.45
CA LEU A 10 -22.27 16.49 -0.07
C LEU A 10 -20.91 15.99 0.47
N GLY A 11 -20.84 14.76 1.00
CA GLY A 11 -19.61 14.19 1.55
C GLY A 11 -18.52 13.92 0.52
N PHE A 12 -18.85 13.95 -0.77
CA PHE A 12 -17.91 13.80 -1.89
C PHE A 12 -17.52 15.13 -2.54
N LEU A 13 -17.90 16.27 -1.92
CA LEU A 13 -17.42 17.58 -2.34
C LEU A 13 -16.03 17.88 -1.75
N PRO A 14 -15.18 18.65 -2.46
CA PRO A 14 -15.37 19.13 -3.83
C PRO A 14 -15.16 18.03 -4.89
N LYS A 15 -16.01 17.99 -5.92
CA LYS A 15 -15.89 17.08 -7.07
C LYS A 15 -14.78 17.54 -8.03
N LYS A 16 -13.52 17.44 -7.59
CA LYS A 16 -12.33 17.82 -8.36
C LYS A 16 -11.40 16.63 -8.63
N ARG A 17 -10.49 16.78 -9.59
CA ARG A 17 -9.48 15.75 -9.91
C ARG A 17 -8.62 15.45 -8.68
N ALA A 18 -8.37 14.16 -8.43
CA ALA A 18 -7.45 13.73 -7.38
C ALA A 18 -6.01 14.20 -7.69
N LYS A 19 -5.30 14.72 -6.68
CA LYS A 19 -3.89 15.17 -6.84
C LYS A 19 -2.92 14.02 -7.09
N ARG A 20 -3.25 12.81 -6.64
CA ARG A 20 -2.42 11.60 -6.77
C ARG A 20 -3.19 10.58 -7.61
N MET A 21 -2.46 9.88 -8.48
CA MET A 21 -3.04 8.83 -9.34
C MET A 21 -3.30 7.51 -8.61
N ARG A 22 -2.64 7.29 -7.47
CA ARG A 22 -2.84 6.08 -6.64
C ARG A 22 -3.79 6.36 -5.48
N GLY A 23 -4.44 5.31 -5.00
CA GLY A 23 -5.15 5.32 -3.73
C GLY A 23 -4.26 5.78 -2.58
N LYS A 24 -4.80 6.63 -1.70
CA LYS A 24 -4.17 6.99 -0.43
C LYS A 24 -5.00 6.35 0.68
N VAL A 25 -4.41 5.39 1.38
CA VAL A 25 -4.97 4.88 2.63
C VAL A 25 -4.95 6.02 3.66
N LYS A 26 -6.13 6.42 4.12
CA LYS A 26 -6.27 7.50 5.13
C LYS A 26 -6.18 6.93 6.54
N SER A 27 -6.74 5.75 6.74
CA SER A 27 -6.78 5.01 7.99
C SER A 27 -6.47 3.56 7.68
N PHE A 28 -5.57 2.96 8.46
CA PHE A 28 -5.32 1.52 8.41
C PHE A 28 -6.26 0.81 9.40
N PRO A 29 -6.40 -0.53 9.30
CA PRO A 29 -7.12 -1.31 10.31
C PRO A 29 -6.62 -1.01 11.72
N LYS A 30 -7.51 -1.11 12.71
CA LYS A 30 -7.14 -0.93 14.12
C LYS A 30 -6.11 -2.00 14.50
N ASP A 31 -5.10 -1.57 15.24
CA ASP A 31 -3.99 -2.41 15.65
C ASP A 31 -4.39 -3.26 16.86
N ASP A 32 -4.16 -4.57 16.78
CA ASP A 32 -4.35 -5.53 17.85
C ASP A 32 -2.99 -6.12 18.23
N ARG A 33 -2.52 -5.84 19.44
CA ARG A 33 -1.18 -6.24 19.91
C ARG A 33 -1.05 -7.74 20.18
N THR A 34 -2.17 -8.46 20.34
CA THR A 34 -2.16 -9.89 20.65
C THR A 34 -1.76 -10.74 19.44
N GLN A 35 -2.02 -10.24 18.24
CA GLN A 35 -1.70 -10.92 16.99
C GLN A 35 -0.23 -10.74 16.63
N LYS A 36 0.30 -11.63 15.79
CA LYS A 36 1.65 -11.49 15.24
C LYS A 36 1.73 -10.29 14.29
N PRO A 37 2.90 -9.63 14.18
CA PRO A 37 3.13 -8.59 13.19
C PRO A 37 2.76 -9.05 11.77
N HIS A 38 1.88 -8.32 11.10
CA HIS A 38 1.42 -8.58 9.74
C HIS A 38 1.23 -7.26 8.98
N LEU A 39 1.22 -7.37 7.64
CA LEU A 39 1.02 -6.24 6.74
C LEU A 39 -0.48 -6.01 6.52
N THR A 40 -0.87 -4.75 6.32
CA THR A 40 -2.30 -4.39 6.24
C THR A 40 -2.80 -4.05 4.83
N ALA A 41 -1.91 -3.93 3.84
CA ALA A 41 -2.28 -3.44 2.52
C ALA A 41 -1.32 -3.93 1.43
N PHE A 42 -1.82 -4.01 0.20
CA PHE A 42 -1.06 -4.37 -0.99
C PHE A 42 -1.37 -3.41 -2.15
N MET A 43 -0.52 -3.40 -3.19
CA MET A 43 -0.77 -2.67 -4.44
C MET A 43 -0.99 -3.64 -5.59
N GLY A 44 -2.11 -3.46 -6.31
CA GLY A 44 -2.42 -4.18 -7.53
C GLY A 44 -2.82 -3.26 -8.68
N PHE A 45 -2.91 -3.84 -9.88
CA PHE A 45 -3.28 -3.18 -11.12
C PHE A 45 -4.54 -3.84 -11.67
N LYS A 46 -5.57 -3.05 -11.99
CA LYS A 46 -6.80 -3.60 -12.59
C LYS A 46 -6.48 -4.13 -13.99
N ALA A 47 -6.62 -5.45 -14.18
CA ALA A 47 -6.36 -6.10 -15.46
C ALA A 47 -7.63 -6.18 -16.32
N GLY A 48 -8.76 -6.54 -15.72
CA GLY A 48 -10.00 -6.73 -16.48
C GLY A 48 -11.19 -7.12 -15.60
N MET A 49 -12.27 -7.54 -16.25
CA MET A 49 -13.47 -8.07 -15.61
C MET A 49 -13.94 -9.30 -16.39
N THR A 50 -14.47 -10.29 -15.67
CA THR A 50 -15.12 -11.48 -16.24
C THR A 50 -16.33 -11.83 -15.38
N HIS A 51 -16.97 -12.96 -15.63
CA HIS A 51 -17.99 -13.54 -14.76
C HIS A 51 -17.55 -14.93 -14.30
N ILE A 52 -18.06 -15.36 -13.15
CA ILE A 52 -17.89 -16.71 -12.63
C ILE A 52 -19.26 -17.33 -12.40
N LEU A 53 -19.33 -18.65 -12.54
CA LEU A 53 -20.45 -19.44 -12.05
C LEU A 53 -20.04 -20.02 -10.69
N ARG A 54 -20.82 -19.77 -9.64
CA ARG A 54 -20.60 -20.40 -8.32
C ARG A 54 -21.89 -20.87 -7.69
N GLU A 55 -21.81 -21.95 -6.92
CA GLU A 55 -22.89 -22.38 -6.04
C GLU A 55 -22.94 -21.48 -4.80
N VAL A 56 -24.14 -21.03 -4.43
CA VAL A 56 -24.33 -20.17 -3.26
C VAL A 56 -24.66 -21.02 -2.03
N ASP A 57 -23.68 -21.15 -1.14
CA ASP A 57 -23.92 -21.71 0.20
C ASP A 57 -24.25 -20.61 1.21
N LYS A 58 -25.54 -20.24 1.27
CA LYS A 58 -26.06 -19.30 2.27
C LYS A 58 -27.45 -19.72 2.77
N PRO A 59 -27.54 -20.48 3.88
CA PRO A 59 -28.82 -20.87 4.48
C PRO A 59 -29.74 -19.66 4.72
N GLY A 60 -31.02 -19.81 4.38
CA GLY A 60 -32.02 -18.72 4.44
C GLY A 60 -32.09 -17.82 3.20
N SER A 61 -31.15 -17.95 2.26
CA SER A 61 -31.25 -17.29 0.95
C SER A 61 -32.14 -18.08 -0.01
N LYS A 62 -32.95 -17.40 -0.83
CA LYS A 62 -33.69 -18.02 -1.95
C LYS A 62 -32.78 -18.70 -2.99
N LEU A 63 -31.50 -18.35 -2.97
CA LEU A 63 -30.45 -18.83 -3.86
C LEU A 63 -29.59 -19.94 -3.24
N HIS A 64 -29.89 -20.40 -2.01
CA HIS A 64 -29.11 -21.47 -1.37
C HIS A 64 -29.10 -22.75 -2.23
N LYS A 65 -27.92 -23.34 -2.43
CA LYS A 65 -27.68 -24.54 -3.28
C LYS A 65 -28.12 -24.36 -4.75
N LYS A 66 -28.07 -23.13 -5.25
CA LYS A 66 -28.27 -22.83 -6.67
C LYS A 66 -27.01 -22.20 -7.24
N GLU A 67 -26.78 -22.46 -8.52
CA GLU A 67 -25.73 -21.80 -9.27
C GLU A 67 -26.14 -20.36 -9.59
N THR A 68 -25.19 -19.44 -9.45
CA THR A 68 -25.37 -18.03 -9.77
C THR A 68 -24.18 -17.52 -10.56
N CYS A 69 -24.46 -16.66 -11.54
CA CYS A 69 -23.44 -16.00 -12.33
C CYS A 69 -23.14 -14.63 -11.71
N GLU A 70 -21.90 -14.41 -11.29
CA GLU A 70 -21.46 -13.16 -10.64
C GLU A 70 -20.35 -12.50 -11.44
N ALA A 71 -20.43 -11.17 -11.57
CA ALA A 71 -19.39 -10.38 -12.21
C ALA A 71 -18.19 -10.21 -11.26
N VAL A 72 -16.98 -10.47 -11.76
CA VAL A 72 -15.74 -10.36 -11.01
C VAL A 72 -14.75 -9.43 -11.69
N THR A 73 -13.91 -8.79 -10.88
CA THR A 73 -12.79 -7.96 -11.37
C THR A 73 -11.48 -8.67 -11.09
N ILE A 74 -10.65 -8.78 -12.12
CA ILE A 74 -9.30 -9.37 -12.00
C ILE A 74 -8.31 -8.24 -11.75
N ILE A 75 -7.57 -8.35 -10.65
CA ILE A 75 -6.50 -7.43 -10.27
C ILE A 75 -5.18 -8.20 -10.34
N GLU A 76 -4.26 -7.75 -11.19
CA GLU A 76 -2.92 -8.29 -11.26
C GLU A 76 -2.08 -7.71 -10.11
N VAL A 77 -1.45 -8.60 -9.35
CA VAL A 77 -0.76 -8.28 -8.09
C VAL A 77 0.68 -8.81 -8.13
N PRO A 78 1.60 -8.14 -8.85
CA PRO A 78 3.00 -8.52 -8.82
C PRO A 78 3.56 -8.33 -7.41
N ALA A 79 4.50 -9.20 -7.01
CA ALA A 79 5.15 -9.12 -5.70
C ALA A 79 5.73 -7.72 -5.44
N MET A 80 5.53 -7.22 -4.22
CA MET A 80 6.11 -5.94 -3.78
C MET A 80 7.45 -6.18 -3.12
N VAL A 81 8.39 -5.24 -3.25
CA VAL A 81 9.66 -5.31 -2.51
C VAL A 81 9.66 -4.29 -1.40
N VAL A 82 10.04 -4.73 -0.21
CA VAL A 82 10.22 -3.86 0.94
C VAL A 82 11.60 -3.21 0.89
N VAL A 83 11.64 -1.90 1.00
CA VAL A 83 12.86 -1.08 0.82
C VAL A 83 13.15 -0.17 2.00
N GLY A 84 12.32 -0.17 3.03
CA GLY A 84 12.56 0.64 4.22
C GLY A 84 11.48 0.53 5.27
N VAL A 85 11.69 1.19 6.38
CA VAL A 85 10.75 1.31 7.50
C VAL A 85 10.73 2.76 8.00
N THR A 86 9.54 3.25 8.34
CA THR A 86 9.30 4.58 8.89
C THR A 86 8.59 4.41 10.23
N GLY A 87 9.13 5.04 11.28
CA GLY A 87 8.46 5.11 12.58
C GLY A 87 7.77 6.44 12.81
N TYR A 88 6.62 6.37 13.47
CA TYR A 88 5.81 7.52 13.86
C TYR A 88 5.69 7.57 15.37
N ALA A 89 5.96 8.74 15.97
CA ALA A 89 5.67 9.04 17.36
C ALA A 89 4.29 9.71 17.47
N LYS A 90 3.53 9.34 18.50
CA LYS A 90 2.31 10.07 18.87
C LYS A 90 2.71 11.35 19.62
N THR A 91 2.41 12.50 19.03
CA THR A 91 2.58 13.81 19.64
C THR A 91 1.22 14.46 19.89
N THR A 92 1.17 15.55 20.66
CA THR A 92 -0.08 16.30 20.92
C THR A 92 -0.74 16.80 19.62
N GLY A 93 0.07 17.11 18.61
CA GLY A 93 -0.39 17.49 17.25
C GLY A 93 -0.63 16.32 16.29
N GLY A 94 -0.67 15.08 16.79
CA GLY A 94 -0.86 13.87 15.98
C GLY A 94 0.42 13.08 15.71
N LEU A 95 0.40 12.21 14.70
CA LEU A 95 1.52 11.34 14.36
C LEU A 95 2.62 12.14 13.63
N LYS A 96 3.84 12.16 14.18
CA LYS A 96 5.02 12.74 13.54
C LYS A 96 6.05 11.66 13.21
N THR A 97 6.67 11.77 12.04
CA THR A 97 7.74 10.85 11.62
C THR A 97 9.00 11.08 12.46
N ILE A 98 9.52 10.02 13.06
CA ILE A 98 10.79 10.05 13.82
C ILE A 98 11.96 9.97 12.84
N GLY A 99 11.83 9.08 11.87
CA GLY A 99 12.88 8.77 10.90
C GLY A 99 12.44 7.66 9.96
N THR A 100 13.18 7.52 8.87
CA THR A 100 13.00 6.48 7.88
C THR A 100 14.34 5.79 7.66
N VAL A 101 14.35 4.49 7.86
CA VAL A 101 15.48 3.61 7.58
C VAL A 101 15.24 2.94 6.24
N TRP A 102 16.23 2.93 5.36
CA TRP A 102 16.13 2.32 4.04
C TRP A 102 17.02 1.08 3.96
N ALA A 103 16.71 0.20 3.02
CA ALA A 103 17.55 -0.94 2.68
C ALA A 103 18.88 -0.50 2.03
N LYS A 104 19.90 -1.37 2.08
CA LYS A 104 21.23 -1.11 1.51
C LYS A 104 21.15 -1.05 -0.02
N HIS A 105 20.47 -2.01 -0.61
CA HIS A 105 20.36 -2.16 -2.05
C HIS A 105 18.97 -1.77 -2.56
N LEU A 106 18.89 -0.58 -3.15
CA LEU A 106 17.67 -0.08 -3.79
C LEU A 106 17.70 -0.30 -5.30
N ASN A 107 16.67 -0.97 -5.82
CA ASN A 107 16.47 -1.15 -7.25
C ASN A 107 16.23 0.21 -7.97
N ASP A 108 16.70 0.29 -9.21
CA ASP A 108 16.54 1.46 -10.09
C ASP A 108 15.08 1.86 -10.32
N GLU A 109 14.14 0.92 -10.24
CA GLU A 109 12.70 1.21 -10.35
C GLU A 109 12.21 2.17 -9.26
N VAL A 110 12.74 2.04 -8.04
CA VAL A 110 12.46 2.92 -6.91
C VAL A 110 13.23 4.21 -7.03
N LYS A 111 14.51 4.15 -7.44
CA LYS A 111 15.31 5.36 -7.67
C LYS A 111 14.68 6.28 -8.72
N ARG A 112 14.04 5.72 -9.75
CA ARG A 112 13.21 6.47 -10.72
C ARG A 112 12.10 7.28 -10.05
N ARG A 113 11.64 6.93 -8.85
CA ARG A 113 10.64 7.69 -8.09
C ARG A 113 11.08 9.13 -7.82
N PHE A 114 12.36 9.30 -7.54
CA PHE A 114 12.99 10.55 -7.11
C PHE A 114 13.40 11.47 -8.27
N TYR A 115 13.20 11.02 -9.52
CA TYR A 115 13.47 11.82 -10.71
C TYR A 115 12.19 12.01 -11.55
N LYS A 116 12.07 13.19 -12.17
CA LYS A 116 11.13 13.39 -13.28
C LYS A 116 11.70 12.79 -14.57
N ASN A 117 12.92 13.19 -14.93
CA ASN A 117 13.62 12.72 -16.13
C ASN A 117 14.80 11.82 -15.75
N TRP A 118 14.58 10.50 -15.71
CA TRP A 118 15.60 9.53 -15.33
C TRP A 118 16.84 9.55 -16.24
N TYR A 119 16.63 9.56 -17.55
CA TYR A 119 17.70 9.42 -18.55
C TYR A 119 18.60 10.65 -18.65
N LYS A 120 18.10 11.85 -18.33
CA LYS A 120 18.90 13.09 -18.27
C LYS A 120 19.58 13.30 -16.91
N SER A 121 19.33 12.44 -15.93
CA SER A 121 19.87 12.58 -14.58
C SER A 121 21.19 11.80 -14.42
N LYS A 122 22.05 12.27 -13.51
CA LYS A 122 23.26 11.53 -13.09
C LYS A 122 22.96 10.30 -12.20
N LYS A 123 21.68 10.01 -11.92
CA LYS A 123 21.19 8.85 -11.12
C LYS A 123 21.89 8.68 -9.75
N LYS A 124 22.15 9.78 -9.05
CA LYS A 124 22.89 9.79 -7.76
C LYS A 124 22.02 9.56 -6.51
N ALA A 125 20.73 9.27 -6.65
CA ALA A 125 19.84 8.99 -5.52
C ALA A 125 20.36 7.79 -4.71
N PHE A 126 20.37 7.93 -3.38
CA PHE A 126 20.87 6.94 -2.41
C PHE A 126 22.35 6.57 -2.50
N THR A 127 23.16 7.22 -3.34
CA THR A 127 24.61 6.90 -3.45
C THR A 127 25.37 7.18 -2.15
N LYS A 128 25.11 8.32 -1.50
CA LYS A 128 25.70 8.64 -0.18
C LYS A 128 25.14 7.75 0.93
N TYR A 129 23.85 7.40 0.84
CA TYR A 129 23.20 6.54 1.82
C TYR A 129 23.79 5.13 1.81
N ALA A 130 23.96 4.54 0.63
CA ALA A 130 24.56 3.22 0.47
C ALA A 130 25.97 3.17 1.10
N LYS A 131 26.82 4.17 0.84
CA LYS A 131 28.16 4.28 1.47
C LYS A 131 28.11 4.45 2.99
N LYS A 132 27.11 5.19 3.48
CA LYS A 132 26.93 5.44 4.91
C LYS A 132 26.55 4.15 5.66
N VAL A 133 25.62 3.40 5.07
CA VAL A 133 25.06 2.16 5.65
C VAL A 133 25.92 0.91 5.36
N GLU A 134 27.06 1.06 4.69
CA GLU A 134 28.08 -0.01 4.64
C GLU A 134 28.54 -0.39 6.07
N ASN A 135 28.61 0.59 6.97
CA ASN A 135 28.85 0.36 8.39
C ASN A 135 27.50 0.09 9.10
N ASP A 136 27.27 -1.15 9.55
CA ASP A 136 25.99 -1.57 10.17
C ASP A 136 25.64 -0.83 11.48
N LYS A 137 26.61 -0.15 12.11
CA LYS A 137 26.41 0.57 13.38
C LYS A 137 25.31 1.63 13.29
N GLU A 138 25.39 2.53 12.29
CA GLU A 138 24.42 3.63 12.18
C GLU A 138 23.01 3.14 11.78
N LEU A 139 22.95 1.98 11.09
CA LEU A 139 21.70 1.33 10.76
C LEU A 139 21.02 0.80 12.01
N GLN A 140 21.78 0.08 12.85
CA GLN A 140 21.31 -0.46 14.12
C GLN A 140 20.87 0.65 15.07
N GLU A 141 21.66 1.71 15.23
CA GLU A 141 21.28 2.89 16.04
C GLU A 141 19.96 3.51 15.56
N SER A 142 19.77 3.60 14.24
CA SER A 142 18.53 4.11 13.66
C SER A 142 17.35 3.19 13.94
N LEU A 143 17.53 1.86 13.86
CA LEU A 143 16.50 0.88 14.19
C LEU A 143 16.15 0.90 15.68
N GLU A 144 17.14 0.96 16.57
CA GLU A 144 16.95 1.10 18.02
C GLU A 144 16.18 2.37 18.37
N ARG A 145 16.49 3.48 17.70
CA ARG A 145 15.73 4.74 17.85
C ARG A 145 14.26 4.54 17.46
N LEU A 146 13.97 3.77 16.41
CA LEU A 146 12.59 3.44 16.04
C LEU A 146 11.93 2.58 17.11
N LYS A 147 12.61 1.55 17.62
CA LYS A 147 12.07 0.69 18.69
C LYS A 147 11.70 1.48 19.94
N LYS A 148 12.52 2.46 20.34
CA LYS A 148 12.35 3.24 21.57
C LYS A 148 11.24 4.29 21.49
N TYR A 149 11.17 5.05 20.39
CA TYR A 149 10.33 6.25 20.34
C TYR A 149 9.07 6.10 19.48
N SER A 150 8.97 5.05 18.66
CA SER A 150 7.82 4.90 17.77
C SER A 150 6.61 4.31 18.47
N SER A 151 5.43 4.80 18.10
CA SER A 151 4.13 4.24 18.47
C SER A 151 3.53 3.43 17.31
N VAL A 152 3.83 3.82 16.07
CA VAL A 152 3.35 3.15 14.85
C VAL A 152 4.52 2.94 13.91
N ILE A 153 4.64 1.72 13.39
CA ILE A 153 5.63 1.35 12.39
C ILE A 153 4.94 1.16 11.03
N ARG A 154 5.55 1.71 9.98
CA ARG A 154 5.13 1.50 8.61
C ARG A 154 6.29 1.08 7.75
N ILE A 155 6.09 0.05 6.95
CA ILE A 155 7.05 -0.39 5.95
C ILE A 155 6.89 0.42 4.67
N LEU A 156 8.01 0.76 4.04
CA LEU A 156 8.06 1.30 2.69
C LEU A 156 8.22 0.15 1.71
N ALA A 157 7.17 -0.10 0.93
CA ALA A 157 7.15 -1.12 -0.10
C ALA A 157 6.94 -0.49 -1.47
N HIS A 158 7.52 -1.09 -2.50
CA HIS A 158 7.29 -0.68 -3.88
C HIS A 158 6.81 -1.81 -4.78
N THR A 159 5.97 -1.45 -5.75
CA THR A 159 5.55 -2.36 -6.83
C THR A 159 6.72 -2.66 -7.77
N GLN A 160 6.74 -3.88 -8.33
CA GLN A 160 7.60 -4.25 -9.46
C GLN A 160 6.85 -4.04 -10.79
N VAL A 161 6.78 -2.78 -11.24
CA VAL A 161 5.89 -2.37 -12.34
C VAL A 161 6.28 -2.99 -13.68
N ARG A 162 7.56 -3.33 -13.87
CA ARG A 162 8.03 -3.99 -15.10
C ARG A 162 7.53 -5.40 -15.28
N LYS A 163 7.07 -6.06 -14.21
CA LYS A 163 6.49 -7.40 -14.29
C LYS A 163 5.06 -7.38 -14.81
N VAL A 164 4.40 -6.22 -14.78
CA VAL A 164 3.05 -6.06 -15.33
C VAL A 164 3.16 -5.91 -16.84
N PRO A 165 2.63 -6.84 -17.64
CA PRO A 165 2.67 -6.76 -19.09
C PRO A 165 1.88 -5.54 -19.57
N ASN A 166 2.25 -5.01 -20.73
CA ASN A 166 1.58 -3.90 -21.42
C ASN A 166 1.64 -2.53 -20.73
N LEU A 167 2.19 -2.43 -19.51
CA LEU A 167 2.37 -1.15 -18.85
C LEU A 167 3.71 -0.50 -19.26
N LYS A 168 3.64 0.60 -20.02
CA LYS A 168 4.83 1.37 -20.45
C LYS A 168 5.62 1.99 -19.28
N GLN A 169 5.02 2.07 -18.10
CA GLN A 169 5.61 2.72 -16.93
C GLN A 169 6.73 1.87 -16.31
N LYS A 170 7.95 2.41 -16.28
CA LYS A 170 9.12 1.77 -15.61
C LYS A 170 9.38 2.26 -14.19
N LYS A 171 8.56 3.20 -13.72
CA LYS A 171 8.72 3.93 -12.45
C LYS A 171 7.87 3.26 -11.38
N ALA A 172 8.48 2.78 -10.29
CA ALA A 172 7.74 2.10 -9.24
C ALA A 172 6.77 3.03 -8.49
N HIS A 173 5.70 2.44 -7.97
CA HIS A 173 4.85 3.07 -6.96
C HIS A 173 5.40 2.68 -5.59
N LEU A 174 5.80 3.69 -4.80
CA LEU A 174 6.28 3.50 -3.42
C LEU A 174 5.16 3.83 -2.43
N MET A 175 4.71 2.90 -1.61
CA MET A 175 3.69 3.11 -0.59
C MET A 175 4.24 2.84 0.80
N GLU A 176 3.60 3.44 1.80
CA GLU A 176 3.72 3.02 3.19
C GLU A 176 2.61 2.02 3.49
N ILE A 177 2.95 0.92 4.16
CA ILE A 177 2.01 -0.09 4.67
C ILE A 177 2.23 -0.17 6.17
N GLN A 178 1.15 -0.08 6.95
CA GLN A 178 1.27 -0.19 8.40
C GLN A 178 1.51 -1.64 8.80
N VAL A 179 2.37 -1.84 9.81
CA VAL A 179 2.54 -3.14 10.46
C VAL A 179 1.67 -3.16 11.71
N ASN A 180 0.67 -4.03 11.72
CA ASN A 180 -0.20 -4.27 12.86
C ASN A 180 0.21 -5.59 13.53
N GLY A 181 -0.08 -5.76 14.83
CA GLY A 181 0.30 -6.97 15.56
C GLY A 181 1.59 -6.83 16.36
N GLY A 182 1.58 -7.36 17.59
CA GLY A 182 2.74 -7.39 18.48
C GLY A 182 3.14 -6.04 19.06
N GLU A 183 4.23 -6.05 19.81
CA GLU A 183 4.86 -4.85 20.34
C GLU A 183 5.72 -4.13 19.30
N VAL A 184 6.00 -2.86 19.55
CA VAL A 184 6.78 -2.00 18.64
C VAL A 184 8.15 -2.61 18.28
N PRO A 185 8.95 -3.17 19.21
CA PRO A 185 10.21 -3.80 18.86
C PRO A 185 10.04 -4.95 17.86
N ALA A 186 9.07 -5.85 18.11
CA ALA A 186 8.76 -6.97 17.24
C ALA A 186 8.30 -6.51 15.85
N LYS A 187 7.57 -5.38 15.75
CA LYS A 187 7.19 -4.78 14.47
C LYS A 187 8.40 -4.26 13.68
N VAL A 188 9.37 -3.67 14.36
CA VAL A 188 10.61 -3.18 13.73
C VAL A 188 11.43 -4.36 13.22
N ASP A 189 11.56 -5.42 14.02
CA ASP A 189 12.31 -6.63 13.63
C ASP A 189 11.64 -7.33 12.45
N PHE A 190 10.32 -7.51 12.49
CA PHE A 190 9.55 -8.01 11.37
C PHE A 190 9.73 -7.16 10.10
N ALA A 191 9.75 -5.83 10.24
CA ALA A 191 9.96 -4.94 9.11
C ALA A 191 11.37 -5.05 8.53
N TYR A 192 12.39 -5.20 9.39
CA TYR A 192 13.77 -5.36 8.98
C TYR A 192 14.01 -6.71 8.28
N ASP A 193 13.40 -7.79 8.79
CA ASP A 193 13.49 -9.12 8.19
C ASP A 193 12.92 -9.17 6.77
N LEU A 194 11.98 -8.28 6.45
CA LEU A 194 11.39 -8.16 5.12
C LEU A 194 12.24 -7.31 4.16
N PHE A 195 13.30 -6.63 4.60
CA PHE A 195 14.11 -5.78 3.73
C PHE A 195 14.66 -6.55 2.54
N GLU A 196 14.54 -5.94 1.36
CA GLU A 196 15.00 -6.47 0.06
C GLU A 196 14.28 -7.76 -0.39
N LYS A 197 13.37 -8.30 0.43
CA LYS A 197 12.55 -9.47 0.09
C LYS A 197 11.30 -9.05 -0.67
N ALA A 198 10.84 -9.98 -1.52
CA ALA A 198 9.58 -9.87 -2.22
C ALA A 198 8.44 -10.40 -1.35
N VAL A 199 7.38 -9.62 -1.21
CA VAL A 199 6.15 -9.96 -0.51
C VAL A 199 5.07 -10.26 -1.55
N ASN A 200 4.50 -11.45 -1.48
CA ASN A 200 3.39 -11.89 -2.31
C ASN A 200 2.04 -11.49 -1.68
N VAL A 201 0.98 -11.48 -2.50
CA VAL A 201 -0.37 -11.14 -2.04
C VAL A 201 -0.90 -12.14 -1.00
N ASP A 202 -0.55 -13.42 -1.16
CA ASP A 202 -0.99 -14.52 -0.30
C ASP A 202 -0.45 -14.41 1.14
N ALA A 203 0.61 -13.61 1.34
CA ALA A 203 1.13 -13.32 2.67
C ALA A 203 0.31 -12.27 3.43
N ILE A 204 -0.65 -11.61 2.76
CA ILE A 204 -1.47 -10.54 3.33
C ILE A 204 -2.94 -10.90 3.32
N PHE A 205 -3.46 -11.38 2.18
CA PHE A 205 -4.87 -11.64 2.00
C PHE A 205 -5.15 -13.13 1.84
N ALA A 206 -6.24 -13.59 2.45
CA ALA A 206 -6.74 -14.95 2.31
C ALA A 206 -7.91 -15.03 1.31
N GLN A 207 -8.16 -16.24 0.80
CA GLN A 207 -9.35 -16.51 -0.01
C GLN A 207 -10.63 -16.30 0.84
N ASN A 208 -11.66 -15.71 0.24
CA ASN A 208 -12.93 -15.35 0.88
C ASN A 208 -12.84 -14.28 1.98
N GLU A 209 -11.71 -13.58 2.08
CA GLU A 209 -11.56 -12.42 2.96
C GLU A 209 -12.28 -11.18 2.38
N MET A 210 -12.84 -10.36 3.26
CA MET A 210 -13.43 -9.07 2.91
C MET A 210 -12.32 -8.02 2.77
N ILE A 211 -12.17 -7.47 1.57
CA ILE A 211 -11.12 -6.50 1.26
C ILE A 211 -11.68 -5.13 0.85
N ASP A 212 -10.94 -4.07 1.17
CA ASP A 212 -11.21 -2.71 0.73
C ASP A 212 -10.36 -2.33 -0.48
N ILE A 213 -10.99 -1.80 -1.54
CA ILE A 213 -10.30 -1.32 -2.74
C ILE A 213 -10.24 0.21 -2.73
N ILE A 214 -9.02 0.75 -2.69
CA ILE A 214 -8.79 2.20 -2.70
C ILE A 214 -8.10 2.61 -4.00
N GLY A 215 -8.80 3.39 -4.82
CA GLY A 215 -8.33 3.81 -6.13
C GLY A 215 -8.76 5.22 -6.53
N VAL A 216 -8.46 5.59 -7.77
CA VAL A 216 -8.93 6.81 -8.41
C VAL A 216 -9.90 6.41 -9.52
N THR A 217 -11.04 7.09 -9.61
CA THR A 217 -12.06 6.81 -10.63
C THR A 217 -11.59 7.22 -12.03
N LYS A 218 -12.22 6.64 -13.06
CA LYS A 218 -11.99 7.04 -14.46
C LYS A 218 -12.37 8.51 -14.64
N GLY A 219 -11.46 9.31 -15.17
CA GLY A 219 -11.74 10.72 -15.49
C GLY A 219 -12.68 10.82 -16.70
N LYS A 220 -13.77 11.58 -16.56
CA LYS A 220 -14.73 11.87 -17.63
C LYS A 220 -14.63 13.30 -18.21
N GLY A 221 -13.63 14.08 -17.79
CA GLY A 221 -13.48 15.47 -18.25
C GLY A 221 -14.48 16.42 -17.62
N TYR A 222 -14.78 17.52 -18.32
CA TYR A 222 -15.86 18.44 -17.95
C TYR A 222 -17.20 17.76 -18.23
N GLN A 223 -18.18 17.93 -17.34
CA GLN A 223 -19.51 17.33 -17.44
C GLN A 223 -20.54 18.41 -17.09
N GLY A 224 -21.72 18.33 -17.72
CA GLY A 224 -22.86 19.16 -17.37
C GLY A 224 -23.41 18.84 -15.97
N VAL A 225 -24.37 19.65 -15.54
CA VAL A 225 -25.22 19.37 -14.39
C VAL A 225 -26.18 18.22 -14.68
#